data_AF-A0A1F4EF62-F1
#
_entry.id   AF-A0A1F4EF62-F1
#
_cell.length_a   1.000
_cell.length_b   1.000
_cell.length_c   1.000
_cell.angle_alpha   90.00
_cell.angle_beta   90.00
_cell.angle_gamma   90.00
#
_symmetry.space_group_name_H-M   'P 1'
#
loop_
_entity.id
_entity.type
_entity.pdbx_description
1 polymer ?
#
loop_
_entity_poly.entity_id
_entity_poly.type
_entity_poly.pdbx_seq_one_letter_code
_entity_poly.pdbx_strand_id
1 'polypeptide(L)' 'MPSTVHARALARAAEILGGVAALSEFLQVPYEELTRWIKGEVHPTTQAFHDVVELLLQADSELATKPTGDAPGPS' A
#
# COMPACT_ATOMS: atom_id res chain seq x y z
N MET A 1 -14.28 -2.59 16.75
CA MET A 1 -13.89 -1.88 15.52
C MET A 1 -13.02 -2.82 14.72
N PRO A 2 -13.43 -3.33 13.55
CA PRO A 2 -12.57 -4.24 12.79
C PRO A 2 -11.49 -3.44 12.06
N SER A 3 -10.53 -2.90 12.81
CA SER A 3 -9.24 -2.49 12.27
C SER A 3 -8.43 -3.75 12.00
N THR A 4 -8.85 -4.53 11.01
CA THR A 4 -8.10 -5.73 10.61
C THR A 4 -6.78 -5.29 9.97
N VAL A 5 -5.75 -6.12 10.09
CA VAL A 5 -4.45 -5.88 9.44
C VAL A 5 -4.64 -5.64 7.94
N HIS A 6 -5.58 -6.35 7.31
CA HIS A 6 -5.99 -6.17 5.92
C HIS A 6 -6.45 -4.73 5.61
N ALA A 7 -7.42 -4.21 6.37
CA ALA A 7 -7.94 -2.85 6.17
C ALA A 7 -6.84 -1.78 6.29
N ARG A 8 -5.95 -1.94 7.28
CA ARG A 8 -4.81 -1.02 7.48
C ARG A 8 -3.79 -1.10 6.35
N ALA A 9 -3.47 -2.31 5.88
CA ALA A 9 -2.53 -2.50 4.78
C ALA A 9 -3.07 -1.89 3.47
N LEU A 10 -4.34 -2.13 3.16
CA LEU A 10 -5.02 -1.56 1.99
C LEU A 10 -5.06 -0.02 2.05
N ALA A 11 -5.37 0.54 3.23
CA ALA A 11 -5.34 1.99 3.41
C ALA A 11 -3.94 2.59 3.17
N ARG A 12 -2.89 1.95 3.69
CA ARG A 12 -1.51 2.40 3.46
C ARG A 12 -1.06 2.25 2.01
N ALA A 13 -1.43 1.16 1.35
CA ALA A 13 -1.18 0.97 -0.08
C ALA A 13 -1.88 2.04 -0.92
N ALA A 14 -3.13 2.39 -0.57
CA ALA A 14 -3.84 3.49 -1.23
C ALA A 14 -3.11 4.83 -1.04
N GLU A 15 -2.62 5.14 0.16
CA GLU A 15 -1.83 6.35 0.41
C GLU A 15 -0.55 6.40 -0.44
N ILE A 16 0.16 5.27 -0.57
CA ILE A 16 1.39 5.17 -1.38
C ILE A 16 1.12 5.39 -2.87
N LEU A 17 0.06 4.79 -3.40
CA LEU A 17 -0.30 4.92 -4.82
C LEU A 17 -0.99 6.24 -5.18
N GLY A 18 -1.34 7.07 -4.19
CA GLY A 18 -2.01 8.37 -4.41
C GLY A 18 -3.55 8.32 -4.31
N GLY A 19 -4.11 7.23 -3.79
CA GLY A 19 -5.50 7.14 -3.35
C GLY A 19 -6.16 5.79 -3.60
N VAL A 20 -7.41 5.67 -3.17
CA VAL A 20 -8.21 4.43 -3.32
C VAL A 20 -8.50 4.12 -4.79
N ALA A 21 -8.65 5.14 -5.65
CA ALA A 21 -8.86 4.94 -7.09
C ALA A 21 -7.63 4.31 -7.75
N ALA A 22 -6.42 4.79 -7.44
CA ALA A 22 -5.18 4.23 -7.98
C ALA A 22 -4.97 2.78 -7.50
N LEU A 23 -5.30 2.49 -6.23
CA LEU A 23 -5.23 1.12 -5.72
C LEU A 23 -6.28 0.19 -6.37
N SER A 24 -7.46 0.70 -6.68
CA SER A 24 -8.51 -0.04 -7.40
C SER A 24 -8.05 -0.43 -8.80
N GLU A 25 -7.40 0.49 -9.52
CA GLU A 25 -6.82 0.22 -10.84
C GLU A 25 -5.65 -0.78 -10.74
N PHE A 26 -4.76 -0.61 -9.75
CA PHE A 26 -3.63 -1.50 -9.50
C PHE A 26 -4.07 -2.95 -9.23
N LEU A 27 -5.07 -3.13 -8.35
CA LEU A 27 -5.59 -4.46 -8.00
C LEU A 27 -6.58 -5.01 -9.04
N GLN A 28 -7.00 -4.19 -10.01
CA GLN A 28 -8.08 -4.50 -10.96
C GLN A 28 -9.39 -4.92 -10.26
N VAL A 29 -9.71 -4.27 -9.14
CA VAL A 29 -10.91 -4.54 -8.32
C VAL A 29 -11.82 -3.31 -8.34
N PRO A 30 -13.17 -3.45 -8.38
CA PRO A 30 -14.07 -2.31 -8.31
C PRO A 30 -13.83 -1.41 -7.10
N TYR A 31 -13.89 -0.09 -7.30
CA TYR A 31 -13.68 0.91 -6.24
C TYR A 31 -14.59 0.69 -5.02
N GLU A 32 -15.85 0.35 -5.25
CA GLU A 32 -16.81 0.09 -4.17
C GLU A 32 -16.41 -1.12 -3.33
N GLU A 33 -15.95 -2.20 -3.97
CA GLU A 33 -15.50 -3.41 -3.30
C GLU A 33 -14.25 -3.15 -2.47
N LEU A 34 -13.27 -2.45 -3.05
CA LEU A 34 -12.06 -2.02 -2.34
C LEU A 34 -12.40 -1.13 -1.13
N THR A 35 -13.38 -0.23 -1.27
CA THR A 35 -13.83 0.63 -0.17
C THR A 35 -14.41 -0.20 0.99
N ARG A 36 -15.15 -1.27 0.69
CA ARG A 36 -15.68 -2.18 1.71
C ARG A 36 -14.57 -2.97 2.40
N TRP A 37 -13.52 -3.35 1.68
CA TRP A 37 -12.33 -3.98 2.27
C TRP A 37 -11.59 -3.02 3.21
N ILE A 38 -11.39 -1.77 2.81
CA ILE A 38 -10.74 -0.73 3.64
C ILE A 38 -11.57 -0.42 4.89
N LYS A 39 -12.90 -0.46 4.81
CA LYS A 39 -13.79 -0.30 5.97
C LYS A 39 -13.85 -1.55 6.87
N GLY A 40 -13.24 -2.66 6.45
CA GLY A 40 -13.28 -3.93 7.18
C GLY A 40 -14.64 -4.62 7.16
N GLU A 41 -15.52 -4.24 6.22
CA GLU A 41 -16.85 -4.84 6.05
C GLU A 41 -16.77 -6.21 5.38
N VAL A 42 -15.78 -6.39 4.50
CA VAL A 42 -15.53 -7.63 3.75
C VAL A 42 -14.03 -7.87 3.72
N HIS A 43 -13.62 -9.14 3.68
CA HIS A 43 -12.20 -9.49 3.55
C HIS A 43 -11.77 -9.43 2.08
N PRO A 44 -10.56 -8.89 1.79
CA PRO A 44 -9.99 -9.00 0.45
C PRO A 44 -9.73 -10.46 0.09
N THR A 45 -9.64 -10.74 -1.20
CA THR A 45 -9.10 -12.02 -1.66
C THR A 45 -7.65 -12.16 -1.23
N THR A 46 -7.20 -13.40 -1.00
CA THR A 46 -5.81 -13.67 -0.62
C THR A 46 -4.82 -13.09 -1.64
N GLN A 47 -5.13 -13.22 -2.93
CA GLN A 47 -4.28 -12.67 -3.99
C GLN A 47 -4.15 -11.14 -3.89
N ALA A 48 -5.27 -10.41 -3.80
CA ALA A 48 -5.24 -8.96 -3.69
C ALA A 48 -4.49 -8.48 -2.43
N PHE A 49 -4.60 -9.22 -1.33
CA PHE A 49 -3.84 -8.92 -0.13
C PHE A 49 -2.34 -9.17 -0.30
N HIS A 50 -1.93 -10.22 -1.00
CA HIS A 50 -0.52 -10.47 -1.31
C HIS A 50 0.06 -9.36 -2.19
N ASP A 51 -0.67 -8.93 -3.22
CA ASP A 51 -0.22 -7.85 -4.11
C ASP A 51 -0.01 -6.53 -3.34
N VAL A 52 -0.87 -6.25 -2.35
CA VAL A 52 -0.72 -5.13 -1.41
C VAL A 52 0.52 -5.29 -0.52
N VAL A 53 0.80 -6.50 -0.04
CA VAL A 53 2.00 -6.76 0.78
C VAL A 53 3.27 -6.56 -0.04
N GLU A 54 3.33 -7.06 -1.27
CA GLU A 54 4.45 -6.85 -2.19
C GLU A 54 4.69 -5.36 -2.46
N LEU A 55 3.64 -4.60 -2.72
CA LEU A 55 3.72 -3.14 -2.90
C LEU A 55 4.30 -2.44 -1.67
N LEU A 56 3.87 -2.83 -0.47
CA LEU A 56 4.37 -2.23 0.78
C LEU A 56 5.85 -2.56 1.02
N LEU A 57 6.27 -3.80 0.74
CA LEU A 57 7.67 -4.21 0.86
C LEU A 57 8.58 -3.47 -0.13
N GLN A 58 8.08 -3.23 -1.34
CA GLN A 58 8.80 -2.45 -2.35
C GLN A 58 8.97 -0.99 -1.91
N ALA A 59 7.89 -0.37 -1.40
CA ALA A 59 7.92 1.02 -0.92
C ALA A 59 8.91 1.23 0.24
N ASP A 60 8.99 0.29 1.18
CA ASP A 60 9.97 0.34 2.29
C ASP A 60 11.41 0.19 1.78
N SER A 61 11.63 -0.62 0.75
CA SER A 61 12.95 -0.82 0.13
C SER A 61 13.44 0.41 -0.64
N GLU A 62 12.53 1.14 -1.31
CA GLU A 62 12.85 2.40 -1.99
C GLU A 62 13.22 3.51 -1.01
N LEU A 63 12.63 3.50 0.19
CA LEU A 63 13.02 4.42 1.27
C LEU A 63 14.41 4.09 1.84
N ALA A 64 14.79 2.82 1.89
CA ALA A 64 16.10 2.39 2.39
C ALA A 64 17.26 2.67 1.40
N THR A 65 16.97 2.81 0.11
CA THR A 65 17.98 2.92 -0.95
C THR A 65 18.23 4.35 -1.44
N LYS A 66 17.50 5.36 -0.94
CA LYS A 66 17.90 6.77 -1.15
C LYS A 66 19.20 7.03 -0.38
N PRO A 67 20.35 7.21 -1.06
CA PRO A 67 21.54 7.64 -0.37
C PRO A 67 21.28 9.06 0.14
N THR A 68 21.56 9.30 1.42
CA THR A 68 21.79 10.65 1.94
C THR A 68 22.95 11.25 1.15
N GLY A 69 22.64 11.84 0.00
CA GLY A 69 23.53 12.67 -0.78
C GLY A 69 23.62 14.04 -0.13
N ASP A 70 24.30 14.12 1.01
CA ASP A 70 24.95 15.35 1.49
C ASP A 70 26.04 14.94 2.49
N ALA A 71 27.18 14.54 1.95
CA ALA A 71 28.43 14.55 2.70
C ALA A 71 29.44 15.31 1.82
N PRO A 72 29.79 16.57 2.15
CA PRO A 72 30.90 17.24 1.49
C PRO A 72 32.16 16.47 1.85
N GLY A 73 32.84 15.92 0.84
CA GLY A 73 34.10 15.22 1.04
C GLY A 73 35.16 16.18 1.60
N PRO A 74 35.97 15.76 2.59
CA PRO A 74 37.12 16.55 2.98
C PRO A 74 38.19 16.45 1.87
N SER A 75 38.59 17.63 1.37
CA SER A 75 39.76 17.84 0.48
C SER A 75 41.08 17.59 1.19
#